data_AF-A0A1G3R223-F1
#
_entry.id   AF-A0A1G3R223-F1
#
_cell.length_a   1.000
_cell.length_b   1.000
_cell.length_c   1.000
_cell.angle_alpha   90.00
_cell.angle_beta   90.00
_cell.angle_gamma   90.00
#
_symmetry.space_group_name_H-M   'P 1'
#
loop_
_entity.id
_entity.type
_entity.pdbx_description
1 polymer ?
#
loop_
_entity_poly.entity_id
_entity_poly.type
_entity_poly.pdbx_seq_one_letter_code
_entity_poly.pdbx_strand_id
1 'polypeptide(L)'
;MKAPRAVILTGERGSGKTMLCLALAALSPRYIGLVSPSLLDRAGNRVGFAARCLATGGEWVLGRSDAELGGPRFGRFSFSSAGIVRAVDCLRGILSSPPGAALEPVVIVDEIGPLELDHGEGLAPVLPLLAGSGHLLLVVRPSLVDRVEALVPRHERRIIEVTPENRTTLASAIDGWFM
;
A
#
# COMPACT_ATOMS: atom_id res chain seq x y z
N MET A 1 15.13 -10.53 19.91
CA MET A 1 13.90 -10.48 19.10
C MET A 1 14.32 -10.50 17.64
N LYS A 2 13.61 -11.21 16.77
CA LYS A 2 13.91 -11.25 15.33
C LYS A 2 13.59 -9.88 14.72
N ALA A 3 14.39 -9.42 13.76
CA ALA A 3 14.10 -8.16 13.07
C ALA A 3 12.74 -8.26 12.36
N PRO A 4 11.92 -7.19 12.35
CA PRO A 4 10.70 -7.18 11.55
C PRO A 4 11.07 -7.32 10.07
N ARG A 5 10.12 -7.83 9.29
CA ARG A 5 10.31 -8.12 7.87
C ARG A 5 9.55 -7.14 6.99
N ALA A 6 10.13 -6.69 5.90
CA ALA A 6 9.50 -5.82 4.91
C ALA A 6 9.62 -6.41 3.50
N VAL A 7 8.50 -6.69 2.85
CA VAL A 7 8.46 -6.96 1.40
C VAL A 7 8.16 -5.66 0.67
N ILE A 8 8.96 -5.34 -0.35
CA ILE A 8 8.75 -4.21 -1.24
C ILE A 8 8.32 -4.77 -2.60
N LEU A 9 7.05 -4.60 -2.95
CA LEU A 9 6.50 -4.96 -4.24
C LEU A 9 6.77 -3.84 -5.24
N THR A 10 7.48 -4.18 -6.31
CA THR A 10 7.77 -3.27 -7.42
C THR A 10 7.27 -3.85 -8.74
N GLY A 11 7.40 -3.09 -9.83
CA GLY A 11 7.01 -3.49 -11.18
C GLY A 11 6.13 -2.44 -11.87
N GLU A 12 5.92 -2.63 -13.16
CA GLU A 12 5.25 -1.67 -14.03
C GLU A 12 3.80 -1.35 -13.62
N ARG A 13 3.29 -0.21 -14.11
CA ARG A 13 1.88 0.14 -13.93
C ARG A 13 1.01 -0.95 -14.55
N GLY A 14 0.01 -1.41 -13.81
CA GLY A 14 -0.87 -2.48 -14.28
C GLY A 14 -0.31 -3.90 -14.13
N SER A 15 0.88 -4.08 -13.54
CA SER A 15 1.46 -5.41 -13.31
C SER A 15 0.65 -6.29 -12.35
N GLY A 16 -0.27 -5.71 -11.57
CA GLY A 16 -1.16 -6.43 -10.68
C GLY A 16 -0.80 -6.38 -9.20
N LYS A 17 0.13 -5.50 -8.78
CA LYS A 17 0.54 -5.31 -7.38
C LYS A 17 -0.65 -5.17 -6.41
N THR A 18 -1.59 -4.26 -6.69
CA THR A 18 -2.81 -4.10 -5.87
C THR A 18 -3.66 -5.38 -5.81
N MET A 19 -3.75 -6.14 -6.91
CA MET A 19 -4.48 -7.42 -6.91
C MET A 19 -3.77 -8.47 -6.07
N LEU A 20 -2.44 -8.49 -6.07
CA LEU A 20 -1.64 -9.35 -5.21
C LEU A 20 -1.83 -8.98 -3.73
N CYS A 21 -1.87 -7.69 -3.38
CA CYS A 21 -2.20 -7.24 -2.03
C CYS A 21 -3.59 -7.72 -1.58
N LEU A 22 -4.59 -7.63 -2.45
CA LEU A 22 -5.95 -8.14 -2.18
C LEU A 22 -5.96 -9.67 -2.03
N ALA A 23 -5.19 -10.40 -2.84
CA ALA A 23 -5.07 -11.85 -2.74
C ALA A 23 -4.42 -12.28 -1.42
N LEU A 24 -3.39 -11.57 -0.94
CA LEU A 24 -2.79 -11.80 0.37
C LEU A 24 -3.77 -11.53 1.51
N ALA A 25 -4.52 -10.43 1.44
CA ALA A 25 -5.58 -10.11 2.41
C ALA A 25 -6.71 -11.15 2.44
N ALA A 26 -7.01 -11.79 1.31
CA ALA A 26 -7.97 -12.90 1.25
C ALA A 26 -7.38 -14.22 1.78
N LEU A 27 -6.06 -14.41 1.66
CA LEU A 27 -5.36 -15.63 2.11
C LEU A 27 -5.25 -15.70 3.64
N SER A 28 -5.01 -14.57 4.30
CA SER A 28 -4.82 -14.54 5.75
C SER A 28 -5.29 -13.22 6.37
N PRO A 29 -5.99 -13.25 7.53
CA PRO A 29 -6.44 -12.05 8.23
C PRO A 29 -5.28 -11.24 8.84
N ARG A 30 -4.04 -11.75 8.79
CA ARG A 30 -2.86 -11.02 9.28
C ARG A 30 -2.50 -9.82 8.40
N TYR A 31 -2.92 -9.83 7.14
CA TYR A 31 -2.70 -8.70 6.22
C TYR A 31 -3.75 -7.63 6.47
N ILE A 32 -3.28 -6.51 6.99
CA ILE A 32 -4.09 -5.33 7.30
C ILE A 32 -3.47 -4.12 6.58
N GLY A 33 -4.05 -2.94 6.72
CA GLY A 33 -3.51 -1.72 6.11
C GLY A 33 -4.41 -1.15 5.01
N LEU A 34 -3.81 -0.53 4.02
CA LEU A 34 -4.51 0.22 2.97
C LEU A 34 -4.16 -0.35 1.58
N VAL A 35 -5.18 -0.65 0.80
CA VAL A 35 -5.05 -1.05 -0.61
C VAL A 35 -5.77 -0.07 -1.54
N SER A 36 -5.24 0.13 -2.76
CA SER A 36 -5.74 1.16 -3.69
C SER A 36 -6.37 0.58 -4.97
N PRO A 37 -7.52 -0.13 -4.89
CA PRO A 37 -8.14 -0.76 -6.04
C PRO A 37 -8.56 0.27 -7.10
N SER A 38 -8.52 -0.15 -8.36
CA SER A 38 -8.84 0.71 -9.50
C SER A 38 -10.33 1.03 -9.55
N LEU A 39 -10.67 2.29 -9.81
CA LEU A 39 -12.04 2.71 -10.15
C LEU A 39 -12.18 2.73 -11.67
N LEU A 40 -13.24 2.09 -12.16
CA LEU A 40 -13.55 1.97 -13.58
C LEU A 40 -14.81 2.77 -13.92
N ASP A 41 -14.87 3.35 -15.12
CA ASP A 41 -16.10 3.91 -15.68
C ASP A 41 -17.03 2.80 -16.22
N ARG A 42 -18.19 3.19 -16.76
CA ARG A 42 -19.16 2.26 -17.36
C ARG A 42 -18.62 1.50 -18.58
N ALA A 43 -17.59 2.03 -19.24
CA ALA A 43 -16.94 1.41 -20.38
C ALA A 43 -15.75 0.52 -19.98
N GLY A 44 -15.44 0.41 -18.68
CA GLY A 44 -14.34 -0.38 -18.14
C GLY A 44 -12.99 0.34 -18.14
N ASN A 45 -12.94 1.64 -18.46
CA ASN A 45 -11.68 2.39 -18.44
C ASN A 45 -11.33 2.82 -17.02
N ARG A 46 -10.03 2.78 -16.67
CA ARG A 46 -9.55 3.24 -15.37
C ARG A 46 -9.63 4.76 -15.25
N VAL A 47 -10.58 5.23 -14.44
CA VAL A 47 -10.80 6.65 -14.13
C VAL A 47 -10.25 7.09 -12.77
N GLY A 48 -9.83 6.15 -11.92
CA GLY A 48 -9.33 6.50 -10.60
C GLY A 48 -8.89 5.31 -9.77
N PHE A 49 -8.87 5.52 -8.47
CA PHE A 49 -8.60 4.49 -7.46
C PHE A 49 -9.28 4.86 -6.15
N ALA A 50 -9.75 3.83 -5.45
CA ALA A 50 -10.25 3.95 -4.09
C ALA A 50 -9.10 3.77 -3.09
N ALA A 51 -9.36 4.07 -1.83
CA ALA A 51 -8.64 3.58 -0.68
C ALA A 51 -9.56 2.60 0.05
N ARG A 52 -9.07 1.39 0.32
CA ARG A 52 -9.76 0.39 1.13
C ARG A 52 -8.93 0.07 2.37
N CYS A 53 -9.49 0.36 3.53
CA CYS A 53 -8.89 0.04 4.82
C CYS A 53 -9.24 -1.40 5.18
N LEU A 54 -8.27 -2.30 5.14
CA LEU A 54 -8.47 -3.73 5.37
C LEU A 54 -8.89 -4.06 6.81
N ALA A 55 -8.47 -3.23 7.78
CA ALA A 55 -8.84 -3.41 9.18
C ALA A 55 -10.32 -3.14 9.47
N THR A 56 -10.95 -2.22 8.73
CA THR A 56 -12.36 -1.82 8.94
C THR A 56 -13.30 -2.28 7.84
N GLY A 57 -12.76 -2.71 6.69
CA GLY A 57 -13.51 -2.98 5.47
C GLY A 57 -14.00 -1.72 4.74
N GLY A 58 -13.76 -0.53 5.29
CA GLY A 58 -14.21 0.73 4.70
C GLY A 58 -13.50 1.04 3.38
N GLU A 59 -14.26 1.51 2.39
CA GLU A 59 -13.75 1.89 1.07
C GLU A 59 -14.28 3.27 0.66
N TRP A 60 -13.42 4.09 0.05
CA TRP A 60 -13.79 5.43 -0.43
C TRP A 60 -12.90 5.88 -1.59
N VAL A 61 -13.36 6.86 -2.37
CA VAL A 61 -12.57 7.43 -3.48
C VAL A 61 -11.32 8.12 -2.94
N LEU A 62 -10.15 7.77 -3.45
CA LEU A 62 -8.88 8.42 -3.11
C LEU A 62 -8.38 9.34 -4.22
N GLY A 63 -8.52 8.95 -5.49
CA GLY A 63 -8.12 9.77 -6.62
C GLY A 63 -8.94 9.51 -7.88
N ARG A 64 -9.18 10.57 -8.66
CA ARG A 64 -9.89 10.52 -9.94
C ARG A 64 -9.19 11.37 -11.00
N SER A 65 -9.27 10.95 -12.25
CA SER A 65 -8.79 11.71 -13.40
C SER A 65 -9.89 12.45 -14.16
N ASP A 66 -11.14 12.22 -13.78
CA ASP A 66 -12.36 12.74 -14.43
C ASP A 66 -13.22 13.58 -13.47
N ALA A 67 -12.67 13.95 -12.30
CA ALA A 67 -13.32 14.81 -11.32
C ALA A 67 -12.29 15.54 -10.45
N GLU A 68 -12.63 16.74 -10.00
CA GLU A 68 -11.88 17.46 -8.97
C GLU A 68 -12.32 17.02 -7.58
N LEU A 69 -11.36 16.58 -6.77
CA LEU A 69 -11.64 16.06 -5.42
C LEU A 69 -11.16 16.99 -4.29
N GLY A 70 -10.71 18.20 -4.65
CA GLY A 70 -10.36 19.26 -3.70
C GLY A 70 -9.06 19.04 -2.92
N GLY A 71 -8.24 18.05 -3.31
CA GLY A 71 -6.91 17.81 -2.77
C GLY A 71 -5.81 17.96 -3.83
N PRO A 72 -4.60 17.45 -3.53
CA PRO A 72 -3.45 17.66 -4.39
C PRO A 72 -3.62 16.99 -5.76
N ARG A 73 -2.87 17.48 -6.73
CA ARG A 73 -2.84 16.92 -8.08
C ARG A 73 -1.47 16.31 -8.35
N PHE A 74 -1.48 15.09 -8.89
CA PHE A 74 -0.27 14.44 -9.36
C PHE A 74 -0.51 13.71 -10.69
N GLY A 75 0.25 14.10 -11.70
CA GLY A 75 -0.03 13.70 -13.08
C GLY A 75 -1.47 14.06 -13.48
N ARG A 76 -2.22 13.07 -13.97
CA ARG A 76 -3.61 13.26 -14.39
C ARG A 76 -4.66 13.16 -13.28
N PHE A 77 -4.27 12.84 -12.04
CA PHE A 77 -5.22 12.55 -10.96
C PHE A 77 -5.35 13.74 -10.01
N SER A 78 -6.60 14.09 -9.65
CA SER A 78 -6.95 14.89 -8.49
C SER A 78 -7.23 13.94 -7.32
N PHE A 79 -6.56 14.16 -6.18
CA PHE A 79 -6.72 13.36 -4.98
C PHE A 79 -7.78 13.98 -4.06
N SER A 80 -8.50 13.14 -3.31
CA SER A 80 -9.49 13.59 -2.34
C SER A 80 -8.81 14.03 -1.06
N SER A 81 -8.98 15.30 -0.66
CA SER A 81 -8.51 15.79 0.64
C SER A 81 -9.10 14.99 1.80
N ALA A 82 -10.42 14.77 1.79
CA ALA A 82 -11.07 13.94 2.80
C ALA A 82 -10.63 12.46 2.72
N GLY A 83 -10.43 11.94 1.51
CA GLY A 83 -9.97 10.58 1.30
C GLY A 83 -8.55 10.36 1.83
N ILE A 84 -7.65 11.32 1.66
CA ILE A 84 -6.28 11.31 2.21
C ILE A 84 -6.32 11.30 3.73
N VAL A 85 -7.08 12.20 4.36
CA VAL A 85 -7.21 12.26 5.83
C VAL A 85 -7.64 10.90 6.37
N ARG A 86 -8.70 10.31 5.80
CA ARG A 86 -9.18 8.98 6.21
C ARG A 86 -8.15 7.88 6.01
N ALA A 87 -7.37 7.93 4.93
CA ALA A 87 -6.33 6.94 4.64
C ALA A 87 -5.17 7.03 5.64
N VAL A 88 -4.73 8.25 5.94
CA VAL A 88 -3.72 8.53 6.97
C VAL A 88 -4.21 8.07 8.34
N ASP A 89 -5.46 8.36 8.71
CA ASP A 89 -6.03 7.94 10.00
C ASP A 89 -6.12 6.42 10.13
N CYS A 90 -6.57 5.71 9.08
CA CYS A 90 -6.58 4.24 9.03
C CYS A 90 -5.16 3.68 9.28
N LEU A 91 -4.16 4.15 8.52
CA LEU A 91 -2.79 3.66 8.63
C LEU A 91 -2.14 4.02 9.97
N ARG A 92 -2.37 5.22 10.51
CA ARG A 92 -1.87 5.62 11.83
C ARG A 92 -2.44 4.75 12.94
N GLY A 93 -3.74 4.48 12.92
CA GLY A 93 -4.39 3.60 13.90
C GLY A 93 -3.78 2.19 13.89
N ILE A 94 -3.48 1.68 12.69
CA ILE A 94 -2.85 0.36 12.51
C ILE A 94 -1.39 0.35 12.98
N LEU A 95 -0.59 1.31 12.53
CA LEU A 95 0.85 1.37 12.79
C LEU A 95 1.17 1.74 14.25
N SER A 96 0.25 2.39 14.96
CA SER A 96 0.44 2.80 16.36
C SER A 96 -0.08 1.78 17.37
N SER A 97 -0.81 0.75 16.92
CA SER A 97 -1.36 -0.27 17.82
C SER A 97 -0.31 -1.35 18.09
N PRO A 98 -0.03 -1.70 19.37
CA PRO A 98 0.84 -2.83 19.67
C PRO A 98 0.23 -4.14 19.11
N PRO A 99 1.05 -5.15 18.77
CA PRO A 99 0.54 -6.42 18.26
C PRO A 99 -0.38 -7.06 19.32
N GLY A 100 -1.69 -7.00 19.08
CA GLY A 100 -2.72 -7.56 19.97
C GLY A 100 -3.35 -8.85 19.44
N ALA A 101 -2.88 -9.36 18.30
CA ALA A 101 -3.45 -10.54 17.65
C ALA A 101 -2.58 -11.78 17.85
N ALA A 102 -3.21 -12.96 17.84
CA ALA A 102 -2.54 -14.26 17.90
C ALA A 102 -1.54 -14.51 16.74
N LEU A 103 -1.62 -13.70 15.67
CA LEU A 103 -0.69 -13.67 14.54
C LEU A 103 -0.06 -12.28 14.44
N GLU A 104 1.26 -12.21 14.21
CA GLU A 104 1.93 -10.94 13.95
C GLU A 104 1.40 -10.31 12.65
N PRO A 105 0.84 -9.08 12.68
CA PRO A 105 0.21 -8.46 11.52
C PRO A 105 1.24 -7.97 10.49
N VAL A 106 0.86 -8.02 9.22
CA VAL A 106 1.60 -7.44 8.09
C VAL A 106 0.82 -6.24 7.57
N VAL A 107 1.39 -5.05 7.68
CA VAL A 107 0.73 -3.81 7.25
C VAL A 107 1.04 -3.52 5.78
N ILE A 108 0.00 -3.46 4.97
CA ILE A 108 0.06 -3.11 3.55
C ILE A 108 -0.06 -1.59 3.38
N VAL A 109 0.82 -1.01 2.55
CA VAL A 109 0.72 0.36 2.07
C VAL A 109 0.83 0.36 0.54
N ASP A 110 -0.31 0.56 -0.14
CA ASP A 110 -0.41 0.59 -1.60
C ASP A 110 -0.96 1.94 -2.08
N GLU A 111 -0.21 2.82 -2.75
CA GLU A 111 1.19 2.77 -3.22
C GLU A 111 1.95 3.98 -2.65
N ILE A 112 3.24 3.85 -2.34
CA ILE A 112 4.12 4.97 -1.98
C ILE A 112 4.73 5.53 -3.27
N GLY A 113 4.42 6.78 -3.60
CA GLY A 113 4.84 7.41 -4.85
C GLY A 113 5.56 8.75 -4.66
N PRO A 114 5.80 9.48 -5.75
CA PRO A 114 6.41 10.81 -5.71
C PRO A 114 5.58 11.82 -4.91
N LEU A 115 4.25 11.69 -4.90
CA LEU A 115 3.38 12.56 -4.10
C LEU A 115 3.79 12.53 -2.63
N GLU A 116 4.02 11.33 -2.10
CA GLU A 116 4.47 11.15 -0.72
C GLU A 116 5.94 11.52 -0.51
N LEU A 117 6.81 11.08 -1.42
CA LEU A 117 8.26 11.13 -1.23
C LEU A 117 8.89 12.48 -1.60
N ASP A 118 8.35 13.18 -2.60
CA ASP A 118 8.90 14.44 -3.14
C ASP A 118 8.09 15.65 -2.70
N HIS A 119 6.77 15.52 -2.65
CA HIS A 119 5.88 16.64 -2.34
C HIS A 119 5.46 16.68 -0.85
N GLY A 120 5.68 15.61 -0.09
CA GLY A 120 5.25 15.53 1.30
C GLY A 120 3.72 15.54 1.45
N GLU A 121 3.00 15.10 0.42
CA GLU A 121 1.54 15.06 0.36
C GLU A 121 1.00 13.61 0.40
N GLY A 122 -0.31 13.43 0.28
CA GLY A 122 -0.92 12.09 0.26
C GLY A 122 -0.67 11.33 1.56
N LEU A 123 -0.06 10.14 1.46
CA LEU A 123 0.29 9.31 2.60
C LEU A 123 1.61 9.71 3.30
N ALA A 124 2.26 10.81 2.90
CA ALA A 124 3.52 11.26 3.51
C ALA A 124 3.53 11.26 5.06
N PRO A 125 2.44 11.65 5.77
CA PRO A 125 2.44 11.68 7.23
C PRO A 125 2.57 10.31 7.92
N VAL A 126 2.47 9.19 7.18
CA VAL A 126 2.67 7.84 7.73
C VAL A 126 4.07 7.29 7.47
N LEU A 127 4.83 7.86 6.53
CA LEU A 127 6.16 7.34 6.17
C LEU A 127 7.15 7.28 7.35
N PRO A 128 7.21 8.29 8.24
CA PRO A 128 8.11 8.23 9.41
C PRO A 128 7.78 7.09 10.38
N LEU A 129 6.56 6.56 10.36
CA LEU A 129 6.12 5.47 11.25
C LEU A 129 6.61 4.10 10.77
N LEU A 130 6.95 3.95 9.48
CA LEU A 130 7.32 2.67 8.88
C LEU A 130 8.58 2.07 9.54
N ALA A 131 9.60 2.89 9.81
CA ALA A 131 10.87 2.45 10.38
C ALA A 131 10.74 1.75 11.75
N GLY A 132 9.73 2.11 12.54
CA GLY A 132 9.46 1.54 13.87
C GLY A 132 8.36 0.48 13.89
N SER A 133 7.76 0.18 12.74
CA SER A 133 6.62 -0.73 12.65
C SER A 133 7.04 -2.21 12.56
N GLY A 134 6.06 -3.10 12.73
CA GLY A 134 6.23 -4.54 12.58
C GLY A 134 6.42 -4.97 11.12
N HIS A 135 5.76 -6.05 10.71
CA HIS A 135 5.88 -6.51 9.33
C HIS A 135 5.20 -5.56 8.34
N LEU A 136 5.84 -5.37 7.19
CA LEU A 136 5.40 -4.44 6.16
C LEU A 136 5.32 -5.09 4.78
N LEU A 137 4.31 -4.71 4.01
CA LEU A 137 4.22 -4.95 2.58
C LEU A 137 4.02 -3.59 1.87
N LEU A 138 5.07 -3.08 1.25
CA LEU A 138 5.09 -1.76 0.64
C LEU A 138 5.00 -1.88 -0.87
N VAL A 139 4.06 -1.17 -1.51
CA VAL A 139 3.96 -1.14 -2.97
C VAL A 139 4.60 0.14 -3.49
N VAL A 140 5.45 0.01 -4.50
CA VAL A 140 6.22 1.11 -5.08
C VAL A 140 6.43 0.88 -6.58
N ARG A 141 6.88 1.92 -7.28
CA ARG A 141 7.37 1.82 -8.66
C ARG A 141 8.86 1.49 -8.74
N PRO A 142 9.33 0.91 -9.86
CA PRO A 142 10.74 0.57 -10.04
C PRO A 142 11.71 1.72 -9.72
N SER A 143 11.40 2.94 -10.16
CA SER A 143 12.27 4.11 -9.97
C SER A 143 12.34 4.64 -8.52
N LEU A 144 11.56 4.10 -7.59
CA LEU A 144 11.47 4.59 -6.21
C LEU A 144 11.82 3.51 -5.17
N VAL A 145 12.25 2.32 -5.60
CA VAL A 145 12.56 1.19 -4.72
C VAL A 145 13.58 1.58 -3.66
N ASP A 146 14.74 2.13 -4.05
CA ASP A 146 15.82 2.50 -3.12
C ASP A 146 15.35 3.51 -2.07
N ARG A 147 14.48 4.44 -2.47
CA ARG A 147 13.93 5.47 -1.58
C ARG A 147 12.96 4.88 -0.56
N VAL A 148 12.11 3.95 -0.98
CA VAL A 148 11.19 3.25 -0.06
C VAL A 148 11.96 2.27 0.83
N GLU A 149 13.00 1.64 0.32
CA GLU A 149 13.88 0.77 1.10
C GLU A 149 14.56 1.53 2.25
N ALA A 150 14.98 2.78 2.00
CA ALA A 150 15.57 3.65 3.01
C ALA A 150 14.61 4.04 4.14
N LEU A 151 13.28 3.91 3.96
CA LEU A 151 12.28 4.18 5.00
C LEU A 151 12.21 3.08 6.08
N VAL A 152 12.76 1.90 5.80
CA VAL A 152 12.67 0.70 6.66
C VAL A 152 14.04 0.09 6.98
N PRO A 153 15.00 0.88 7.51
CA PRO A 153 16.40 0.47 7.62
C PRO A 153 16.64 -0.64 8.65
N ARG A 154 15.67 -0.91 9.53
CA ARG A 154 15.74 -1.94 10.58
C ARG A 154 15.09 -3.25 10.18
N HIS A 155 14.41 -3.30 9.05
CA HIS A 155 13.71 -4.49 8.58
C HIS A 155 14.66 -5.42 7.81
N GLU A 156 14.46 -6.73 7.97
CA GLU A 156 14.91 -7.69 6.97
C GLU A 156 14.07 -7.45 5.70
N ARG A 157 14.71 -7.10 4.58
CA ARG A 157 14.03 -6.58 3.39
C ARG A 157 14.07 -7.57 2.25
N ARG A 158 12.99 -7.65 1.49
CA ARG A 158 12.92 -8.40 0.23
C ARG A 158 12.21 -7.56 -0.84
N ILE A 159 12.89 -7.31 -1.95
CA ILE A 159 12.29 -6.64 -3.11
C ILE A 159 11.77 -7.73 -4.05
N ILE A 160 10.52 -7.60 -4.49
CA ILE A 160 9.87 -8.54 -5.41
C ILE A 160 9.29 -7.75 -6.58
N GLU A 161 9.79 -8.03 -7.78
CA GLU A 161 9.19 -7.54 -9.01
C GLU A 161 7.95 -8.36 -9.36
N VAL A 162 6.81 -7.69 -9.42
CA VAL A 162 5.53 -8.25 -9.83
C VAL A 162 5.34 -8.00 -11.31
N THR A 163 5.10 -9.08 -12.06
CA THR A 163 4.81 -9.09 -13.48
C THR A 163 3.48 -9.79 -13.75
N PRO A 164 2.85 -9.60 -14.92
CA PRO A 164 1.64 -10.33 -15.30
C PRO A 164 1.77 -11.85 -15.20
N GLU A 165 2.97 -12.39 -15.42
CA GLU A 165 3.27 -13.82 -15.45
C GLU A 165 3.38 -14.44 -14.05
N ASN A 166 3.86 -13.67 -13.06
CA ASN A 166 4.11 -14.18 -11.70
C ASN A 166 3.06 -13.76 -10.67
N ARG A 167 2.23 -12.74 -10.95
CA ARG A 167 1.33 -12.13 -9.96
C ARG A 167 0.33 -13.09 -9.29
N THR A 168 0.02 -14.22 -9.92
CA THR A 168 -0.92 -15.22 -9.39
C THR A 168 -0.25 -16.29 -8.52
N THR A 169 1.08 -16.41 -8.57
CA THR A 169 1.82 -17.44 -7.82
C THR A 169 2.60 -16.86 -6.63
N LEU A 170 2.82 -15.54 -6.60
CA LEU A 170 3.60 -14.87 -5.57
C LEU A 170 2.95 -14.89 -4.17
N ALA A 171 1.62 -14.97 -4.07
CA ALA A 171 0.92 -14.80 -2.79
C ALA A 171 1.38 -15.80 -1.71
N SER A 172 1.46 -17.09 -2.06
CA SER A 172 1.89 -18.13 -1.11
C SER A 172 3.37 -17.99 -0.72
N ALA A 173 4.23 -17.61 -1.66
CA ALA A 173 5.66 -17.40 -1.39
C ALA A 173 5.92 -16.19 -0.48
N ILE A 174 5.15 -15.10 -0.67
CA ILE A 174 5.20 -13.93 0.20
C ILE A 174 4.71 -14.28 1.61
N ASP A 175 3.59 -15.00 1.70
CA ASP A 175 3.03 -15.39 2.99
C ASP A 175 3.94 -16.31 3.80
N GLY A 176 4.54 -17.31 3.15
CA GLY A 176 5.55 -18.16 3.77
C GLY A 176 6.78 -17.41 4.27
N TRP A 177 7.10 -16.24 3.71
CA TRP A 177 8.21 -15.41 4.19
C TRP A 177 7.85 -14.57 5.43
N PHE A 178 6.57 -14.34 5.72
CA PHE A 178 6.13 -13.70 6.97
C PHE A 178 5.83 -14.69 8.10
N MET A 179 5.90 -16.00 7.85
CA MET A 179 5.88 -17.05 8.89
C MET A 179 7.25 -17.22 9.54
#